data_AF-A0A354GDZ1-F1
#
_entry.id   AF-A0A354GDZ1-F1
#
_cell.length_a   1.000
_cell.length_b   1.000
_cell.length_c   1.000
_cell.angle_alpha   90.00
_cell.angle_beta   90.00
_cell.angle_gamma   90.00
#
_symmetry.space_group_name_H-M   'P 1'
#
loop_
_entity.id
_entity.type
_entity.pdbx_description
1 polymer ?
#
loop_
_entity_poly.entity_id
_entity_poly.type
_entity_poly.pdbx_seq_one_letter_code
_entity_poly.pdbx_strand_id
1 'polypeptide(L)'
;MSFWLFRAGSTGTYENKFLDEGRIYLTWEELNIDLTSFKDKIDLFAFLNDHNPSNKTGRNRNWLGQIWPIAHDIKKDDWIILPSKIKSAIHNSSTSL
;
A
#
# COMPACT_ATOMS: atom_id res chain seq x y z
N MET A 1 -10.89 -12.70 8.12
CA MET A 1 -9.44 -12.91 8.19
C MET A 1 -8.96 -13.21 6.79
N SER A 2 -8.21 -12.28 6.21
CA SER A 2 -7.65 -12.33 4.85
C SER A 2 -6.12 -12.24 4.90
N PHE A 3 -5.47 -12.66 3.82
CA PHE A 3 -4.03 -12.51 3.63
C PHE A 3 -3.75 -11.47 2.56
N TRP A 4 -2.84 -10.54 2.85
CA TRP A 4 -2.47 -9.46 1.94
C TRP A 4 -0.98 -9.52 1.65
N LEU A 5 -0.62 -9.56 0.36
CA LEU A 5 0.77 -9.56 -0.07
C LEU A 5 1.25 -8.12 -0.28
N PHE A 6 2.17 -7.67 0.58
CA PHE A 6 2.81 -6.36 0.46
C PHE A 6 4.24 -6.47 -0.06
N ARG A 7 4.69 -5.42 -0.74
CA ARG A 7 6.09 -5.26 -1.16
C ARG A 7 6.61 -3.92 -0.67
N ALA A 8 7.78 -3.91 -0.05
CA ALA A 8 8.40 -2.71 0.50
C ALA A 8 9.21 -1.95 -0.57
N GLY A 9 8.55 -1.58 -1.67
CA GLY A 9 9.19 -0.99 -2.85
C GLY A 9 9.75 -2.04 -3.83
N SER A 10 10.18 -1.60 -5.01
CA SER A 10 10.67 -2.48 -6.09
C SER A 10 11.92 -3.27 -5.69
N THR A 11 12.81 -2.64 -4.92
CA THR A 11 14.09 -3.19 -4.45
C THR A 11 14.10 -3.59 -2.97
N GLY A 12 12.95 -3.52 -2.28
CA GLY A 12 12.87 -3.78 -0.83
C GLY A 12 13.43 -2.64 0.04
N THR A 13 13.56 -1.43 -0.49
CA THR A 13 14.16 -0.26 0.19
C THR A 13 13.52 0.03 1.55
N TYR A 14 12.24 -0.27 1.72
CA TYR A 14 11.50 0.00 2.97
C TYR A 14 11.32 -1.23 3.86
N GLU A 15 11.92 -2.37 3.50
CA GLU A 15 11.65 -3.65 4.16
C GLU A 15 12.04 -3.62 5.64
N ASN A 16 13.27 -3.17 5.94
CA ASN A 16 13.72 -3.03 7.33
C ASN A 16 12.82 -2.09 8.13
N LYS A 17 12.44 -0.94 7.55
CA LYS A 17 11.53 0.00 8.21
C LYS A 17 10.19 -0.66 8.56
N PHE A 18 9.62 -1.44 7.64
CA PHE A 18 8.33 -2.09 7.87
C PHE A 18 8.41 -3.14 8.99
N LEU A 19 9.52 -3.88 9.04
CA LEU A 19 9.77 -4.92 10.04
C LEU A 19 10.09 -4.32 11.41
N ASP A 20 10.97 -3.33 11.46
CA ASP A 20 11.42 -2.69 12.70
C ASP A 20 10.27 -1.93 13.39
N GLU A 21 9.39 -1.28 12.62
CA GLU A 21 8.25 -0.52 13.15
C GLU A 21 6.96 -1.37 13.26
N GLY A 22 6.97 -2.60 12.73
CA GLY A 22 5.81 -3.49 12.72
C GLY A 22 4.62 -2.95 11.93
N ARG A 23 4.85 -2.12 10.92
CA ARG A 23 3.82 -1.40 10.15
C ARG A 23 4.16 -1.40 8.67
N ILE A 24 3.13 -1.41 7.82
CA ILE A 24 3.29 -1.14 6.39
C ILE A 24 2.97 0.32 6.09
N TYR A 25 3.65 0.86 5.08
CA TYR A 25 3.45 2.23 4.66
C TYR A 25 3.14 2.33 3.18
N LEU A 26 2.35 3.34 2.85
CA LEU A 26 2.34 3.89 1.51
C LEU A 26 3.55 4.79 1.35
N THR A 27 4.45 4.42 0.45
CA THR A 27 5.75 5.11 0.27
C THR A 27 5.68 6.15 -0.84
N TRP A 28 4.49 6.71 -1.09
CA TRP A 28 4.28 7.76 -2.09
C TRP A 28 4.41 9.13 -1.42
N GLU A 29 5.43 9.90 -1.79
CA GLU A 29 5.75 11.19 -1.17
C GLU A 29 4.66 12.26 -1.42
N GLU A 30 3.91 12.15 -2.51
CA GLU A 30 2.93 13.15 -2.96
C GLU A 30 1.51 12.91 -2.44
N LEU A 31 1.29 11.86 -1.63
CA LEU A 31 -0.03 11.46 -1.12
C LEU A 31 -0.21 11.88 0.35
N ASN A 32 -0.05 13.19 0.64
CA ASN A 32 -0.25 13.75 1.98
C ASN A 32 -1.71 14.19 2.22
N ILE A 33 -2.64 13.25 2.06
CA ILE A 33 -4.06 13.45 2.31
C ILE A 33 -4.63 12.25 3.05
N ASP A 34 -5.78 12.42 3.70
CA ASP A 34 -6.49 11.30 4.29
C ASP A 34 -7.17 10.46 3.20
N LEU A 35 -6.57 9.30 2.90
CA LEU A 35 -7.07 8.39 1.86
C LEU A 35 -8.36 7.66 2.29
N THR A 36 -8.69 7.65 3.58
CA THR A 36 -9.95 7.06 4.06
C THR A 36 -11.15 7.97 3.78
N SER A 37 -10.92 9.22 3.38
CA SER A 37 -11.97 10.19 3.05
C SER A 37 -12.69 9.89 1.73
N PHE A 38 -12.06 9.12 0.82
CA PHE A 38 -12.68 8.73 -0.44
C PHE A 38 -13.75 7.67 -0.21
N LYS A 39 -14.98 7.91 -0.67
CA LYS A 39 -16.08 6.96 -0.50
C LYS A 39 -16.13 5.92 -1.61
N ASP A 40 -15.58 6.27 -2.78
CA ASP A 40 -15.65 5.47 -3.99
C ASP A 40 -14.29 5.36 -4.69
N LYS A 41 -14.02 4.19 -5.27
CA LYS A 41 -12.81 3.94 -6.08
C LYS A 41 -12.69 4.92 -7.25
N ILE A 42 -13.82 5.41 -7.77
CA ILE A 42 -13.87 6.34 -8.89
C ILE A 42 -13.30 7.70 -8.48
N ASP A 43 -13.66 8.19 -7.30
CA ASP A 43 -13.19 9.48 -6.77
C ASP A 43 -11.68 9.45 -6.50
N LEU A 44 -11.20 8.37 -5.87
CA LEU A 44 -9.76 8.17 -5.69
C LEU A 44 -9.04 8.08 -7.03
N PHE A 45 -9.62 7.41 -8.03
CA PHE A 45 -9.01 7.33 -9.35
C PHE A 45 -8.95 8.68 -10.06
N ALA A 46 -10.01 9.48 -9.97
CA ALA A 46 -10.03 10.85 -10.48
C ALA A 46 -8.94 11.70 -9.81
N PHE A 47 -8.87 11.66 -8.46
CA PHE A 47 -7.83 12.33 -7.69
C PHE A 47 -6.42 11.96 -8.16
N LEU A 48 -6.14 10.66 -8.37
CA LEU A 48 -4.84 10.19 -8.85
C LEU A 48 -4.52 10.67 -10.27
N ASN A 49 -5.52 10.81 -11.14
CA ASN A 49 -5.31 11.35 -12.48
C ASN A 49 -5.03 12.87 -12.44
N ASP A 50 -5.73 13.60 -11.58
CA ASP A 50 -5.58 15.05 -11.46
C ASP A 50 -4.26 15.45 -10.80
N HIS A 51 -3.83 14.71 -9.78
CA HIS A 51 -2.59 14.98 -9.03
C HIS A 51 -1.35 14.44 -9.74
N ASN A 52 -1.53 13.54 -10.70
CA ASN A 52 -0.44 12.92 -11.41
C ASN A 52 -0.71 12.85 -12.93
N PRO A 53 -0.86 14.02 -13.59
CA PRO A 53 -1.27 14.10 -15.01
C PRO A 53 -0.20 13.55 -15.97
N SER A 54 1.06 13.50 -15.54
CA SER A 54 2.17 12.90 -16.30
C SER A 54 2.16 11.37 -16.27
N ASN A 55 1.43 10.76 -15.33
CA ASN A 55 1.36 9.31 -15.23
C ASN A 55 0.41 8.74 -16.29
N LYS A 56 0.85 7.66 -16.94
CA LYS A 56 -0.02 6.86 -17.81
C LYS A 56 -1.19 6.33 -16.99
N THR A 57 -2.40 6.34 -17.55
CA THR A 57 -3.63 5.81 -16.92
C THR A 57 -3.46 4.43 -16.30
N GLY A 58 -2.64 3.56 -16.91
CA GLY A 58 -2.32 2.23 -16.37
C GLY A 58 -1.56 2.25 -15.03
N ARG A 59 -0.65 3.22 -14.83
CA ARG A 59 0.05 3.40 -13.55
C ARG A 59 -0.92 3.85 -12.46
N ASN A 60 -1.80 4.81 -12.76
CA ASN A 60 -2.80 5.28 -11.79
C ASN A 60 -3.80 4.17 -11.43
N ARG A 61 -4.17 3.30 -12.37
CA ARG A 61 -5.00 2.12 -12.07
C ARG A 61 -4.27 1.12 -11.17
N ASN A 62 -2.98 0.91 -11.39
CA ASN A 62 -2.17 0.07 -10.52
C ASN A 62 -2.05 0.65 -9.10
N TRP A 63 -1.87 1.97 -8.99
CA TRP A 63 -1.83 2.67 -7.71
C TRP A 63 -3.18 2.59 -6.98
N LEU A 64 -4.28 2.82 -7.69
CA LEU A 64 -5.63 2.67 -7.16
C LEU A 64 -5.82 1.28 -6.51
N GLY A 65 -5.38 0.22 -7.19
CA GLY A 65 -5.50 -1.15 -6.69
C GLY A 65 -4.62 -1.46 -5.47
N GLN A 66 -3.58 -0.66 -5.20
CA GLN A 66 -2.73 -0.81 -4.02
C GLN A 66 -3.20 0.08 -2.86
N ILE A 67 -3.62 1.31 -3.15
CA ILE A 67 -4.05 2.29 -2.15
C ILE A 67 -5.40 1.88 -1.56
N TRP A 68 -6.36 1.51 -2.41
CA TRP A 68 -7.72 1.26 -1.95
C TRP A 68 -7.81 0.15 -0.88
N PRO A 69 -7.15 -1.01 -1.04
CA PRO A 69 -7.21 -2.02 0.00
C PRO A 69 -6.65 -1.55 1.34
N ILE A 70 -5.59 -0.74 1.36
CA ILE A 70 -5.01 -0.22 2.60
C ILE A 70 -5.95 0.75 3.30
N ALA A 71 -6.59 1.63 2.53
CA ALA A 71 -7.49 2.64 3.09
C ALA A 71 -8.85 2.07 3.52
N HIS A 72 -9.35 1.01 2.87
CA HIS A 72 -10.74 0.57 3.03
C HIS A 72 -10.96 -0.92 3.25
N ASP A 73 -10.14 -1.81 2.70
CA ASP A 73 -10.44 -3.25 2.70
C ASP A 73 -9.68 -4.02 3.80
N ILE A 74 -8.44 -3.63 4.12
CA ILE A 74 -7.59 -4.23 5.15
C ILE A 74 -8.15 -3.88 6.53
N LYS A 75 -8.32 -4.90 7.36
CA LYS A 75 -8.88 -4.76 8.70
C LYS A 75 -7.88 -5.16 9.77
N LYS A 76 -8.15 -4.75 11.01
CA LYS A 76 -7.47 -5.32 12.18
C LYS A 76 -7.61 -6.86 12.14
N ASP A 77 -6.55 -7.55 12.53
CA ASP A 77 -6.42 -9.02 12.52
C ASP A 77 -6.31 -9.69 11.13
N ASP A 78 -6.26 -8.91 10.03
CA ASP A 78 -5.77 -9.45 8.77
C ASP A 78 -4.25 -9.66 8.81
N TRP A 79 -3.77 -10.57 7.96
CA TRP A 79 -2.36 -10.94 7.91
C TRP A 79 -1.67 -10.23 6.75
N ILE A 80 -0.54 -9.58 7.05
CA ILE A 80 0.33 -9.01 6.03
C ILE A 80 1.50 -9.96 5.79
N ILE A 81 1.68 -10.36 4.53
CA ILE A 81 2.79 -11.16 4.05
C ILE A 81 3.76 -10.23 3.30
N LEU A 82 5.01 -10.19 3.75
CA LEU A 82 6.06 -9.39 3.13
C LEU A 82 7.19 -10.32 2.62
N PRO A 83 7.26 -10.59 1.30
CA PRO A 83 8.35 -11.35 0.73
C PRO A 83 9.64 -10.53 0.82
N SER A 84 10.67 -11.12 1.42
CA SER A 84 11.96 -10.46 1.54
C SER A 84 12.63 -10.33 0.16
N LYS A 85 13.20 -9.15 -0.08
CA LYS A 85 14.12 -8.88 -1.20
C LYS A 85 15.57 -8.87 -0.76
N ILE A 86 15.83 -8.82 0.55
CA ILE A 86 17.17 -8.83 1.14
C ILE A 86 17.66 -10.28 1.33
N LYS A 87 16.77 -11.20 1.71
CA LYS A 87 17.05 -12.63 1.92
C LYS A 87 15.98 -13.47 1.23
N SER A 88 16.29 -14.75 0.98
CA SER A 88 15.26 -15.69 0.49
C SER A 88 14.37 -16.14 1.67
N ALA A 89 13.45 -15.27 2.09
CA ALA A 89 12.55 -15.48 3.23
C ALA A 89 11.19 -14.80 3.04
N ILE A 90 10.18 -15.26 3.79
CA ILE A 90 8.84 -14.64 3.86
C ILE A 90 8.60 -14.21 5.30
N HIS A 91 8.27 -12.94 5.51
CA HIS A 91 7.94 -12.39 6.83
C HIS A 91 6.42 -12.33 7.04
N ASN A 92 5.96 -12.58 8.27
CA ASN A 92 4.56 -12.48 8.69
C ASN A 92 4.40 -11.46 9.82
N SER A 93 3.36 -10.63 9.77
CA SER A 93 2.95 -9.76 10.88
C SER A 93 1.43 -9.69 11.02
N SER A 94 0.97 -9.55 12.27
CA SER A 94 -0.44 -9.33 12.62
C SER A 94 -0.71 -7.83 12.81
N THR A 95 -1.71 -7.27 12.13
CA THR A 95 -1.97 -5.82 12.13
C THR A 95 -2.58 -5.33 13.46
N SER A 96 -1.88 -4.40 14.14
CA SER A 96 -2.44 -3.57 15.21
C SER A 96 -2.60 -2.15 14.65
N LEU A 97 -3.84 -1.78 14.27
CA LEU A 97 -4.21 -0.42 13.84
C LEU A 97 -4.21 0.54 15.04
#